data_AF-A0A7C0Y3J1-F1
#
_entry.id   AF-A0A7C0Y3J1-F1
#
_cell.length_a   1.000
_cell.length_b   1.000
_cell.length_c   1.000
_cell.angle_alpha   90.00
_cell.angle_beta   90.00
_cell.angle_gamma   90.00
#
_symmetry.space_group_name_H-M   'P 1'
#
loop_
_entity.id
_entity.type
_entity.pdbx_description
1 polymer ?
#
loop_
_entity_poly.entity_id
_entity_poly.type
_entity_poly.pdbx_seq_one_letter_code
_entity_poly.pdbx_strand_id
1 'polypeptide(L)'
;MEVKRIDPKRFEIYVSLSRHPYAFYFCKEIAWYSNIEESILGVVVLDLTDYDYAAIVLGKDSNGIFRAIDYQVNFDTIEKAIAWLFRMIKWYSFVEKQKNSSTSCNKKKKSINLFKPIIPPVKQHPYFIILNRDPAFLPAKTIINLLMPHFQDIDGNFVRDFQSAGFDSRIWELFLFMYFNEENLIIKREHHAPDFIVEKFNKCVAIEATTVGRKESKPKIIMDFQEMVSKLNSINPLNIRRKLQNEMPIKFGSPLYSKLKKKYWELDQVKGKPFVLAIADFHDDLSMVWSVSALIRYLYGIEYFFYYNTDGQLVLVPKKIKFHKHGTKTIPSGFFFQPGTEHISAVLFSSSGTISKFNRMGRQAGFKVDNIIMYRVGTCYNHNPNAWLPKKFAYIVDESCCETWAEGISMFHNPNALYPVPKELFPSIAHHFFDGKKIISEIPEFFPFSSITFYFKIKKRQGG
;
A
#
# COMPACT_ATOMS: atom_id res chain seq x y z
N MET A 1 5.09 -30.70 -21.79
CA MET A 1 4.79 -29.29 -21.40
C MET A 1 6.05 -28.69 -20.81
N GLU A 2 6.34 -27.44 -21.14
CA GLU A 2 7.54 -26.74 -20.71
C GLU A 2 7.34 -26.11 -19.32
N VAL A 3 8.39 -26.13 -18.50
CA VAL A 3 8.43 -25.52 -17.16
C VAL A 3 9.49 -24.43 -17.20
N LYS A 4 9.15 -23.24 -16.74
CA LYS A 4 10.05 -22.09 -16.70
C LYS A 4 10.28 -21.65 -15.25
N ARG A 5 11.44 -21.03 -14.99
CA ARG A 5 11.68 -20.29 -13.75
C ARG A 5 10.82 -19.02 -13.78
N ILE A 6 10.31 -18.61 -12.62
CA ILE A 6 9.53 -17.38 -12.44
C ILE A 6 10.28 -16.44 -11.50
N ASP A 7 10.22 -15.13 -11.78
CA ASP A 7 10.79 -14.12 -10.87
C ASP A 7 10.08 -14.18 -9.51
N PRO A 8 10.80 -14.16 -8.38
CA PRO A 8 10.19 -14.24 -7.05
C PRO A 8 9.14 -13.14 -6.80
N LYS A 9 9.35 -11.92 -7.31
CA LYS A 9 8.38 -10.81 -7.16
C LYS A 9 7.10 -11.12 -7.93
N ARG A 10 7.20 -11.77 -9.08
CA ARG A 10 6.05 -12.22 -9.87
C ARG A 10 5.30 -13.35 -9.18
N PHE A 11 6.03 -14.32 -8.63
CA PHE A 11 5.45 -15.39 -7.82
C PHE A 11 4.71 -14.82 -6.60
N GLU A 12 5.34 -13.88 -5.88
CA GLU A 12 4.78 -13.23 -4.70
C GLU A 12 3.42 -12.57 -4.97
N ILE A 13 3.28 -11.88 -6.11
CA ILE A 13 1.98 -11.28 -6.49
C ILE A 13 0.88 -12.34 -6.64
N TYR A 14 1.19 -13.56 -7.06
CA TYR A 14 0.20 -14.63 -7.20
C TYR A 14 -0.18 -15.29 -5.87
N VAL A 15 0.75 -15.40 -4.92
CA VAL A 15 0.60 -16.30 -3.77
C VAL A 15 0.68 -15.65 -2.40
N SER A 16 1.16 -14.40 -2.32
CA SER A 16 1.40 -13.67 -1.05
C SER A 16 0.23 -13.76 -0.09
N LEU A 17 -0.99 -13.54 -0.60
CA LEU A 17 -2.25 -13.57 0.16
C LEU A 17 -2.82 -14.99 0.40
N SER A 18 -2.18 -16.02 -0.15
CA SER A 18 -2.55 -17.43 0.01
C SER A 18 -1.73 -18.13 1.09
N ARG A 19 -0.59 -17.55 1.49
CA ARG A 19 0.28 -18.12 2.52
C ARG A 19 -0.25 -17.78 3.91
N HIS A 20 -0.08 -18.71 4.85
CA HIS A 20 -0.22 -18.36 6.25
C HIS A 20 0.95 -17.45 6.67
N PRO A 21 0.73 -16.31 7.36
CA PRO A 21 1.81 -15.38 7.72
C PRO A 21 2.95 -16.00 8.54
N TYR A 22 2.69 -17.11 9.22
CA TYR A 22 3.69 -17.83 10.02
C TYR A 22 4.57 -18.81 9.23
N ALA A 23 4.26 -19.10 7.96
CA ALA A 23 5.05 -20.05 7.17
C ALA A 23 6.54 -19.65 7.08
N PHE A 24 6.83 -18.35 6.99
CA PHE A 24 8.19 -17.81 6.91
C PHE A 24 9.05 -18.05 8.16
N TYR A 25 8.47 -18.44 9.30
CA TYR A 25 9.24 -18.79 10.50
C TYR A 25 9.79 -20.21 10.47
N PHE A 26 9.20 -21.09 9.65
CA PHE A 26 9.56 -22.51 9.60
C PHE A 26 10.19 -22.90 8.26
N CYS A 27 9.93 -22.15 7.19
CA CYS A 27 10.49 -22.46 5.89
C CYS A 27 11.00 -21.21 5.15
N LYS A 28 12.00 -21.43 4.28
CA LYS A 28 12.53 -20.42 3.36
C LYS A 28 12.28 -20.87 1.92
N GLU A 29 11.58 -20.07 1.13
CA GLU A 29 11.46 -20.31 -0.30
C GLU A 29 12.80 -20.07 -1.01
N ILE A 30 13.20 -21.00 -1.88
CA ILE A 30 14.53 -20.98 -2.52
C ILE A 30 14.49 -21.13 -4.04
N ALA A 31 13.41 -21.69 -4.59
CA ALA A 31 13.24 -21.82 -6.04
C ALA A 31 11.77 -21.75 -6.44
N TRP A 32 11.48 -21.07 -7.56
CA TRP A 32 10.13 -20.80 -8.02
C TRP A 32 10.01 -21.12 -9.51
N TYR A 33 8.92 -21.79 -9.88
CA TYR A 33 8.67 -22.26 -11.24
C TYR A 33 7.20 -22.13 -11.62
N SER A 34 6.94 -22.20 -12.93
CA SER A 34 5.58 -22.28 -13.46
C SER A 34 5.55 -23.03 -14.78
N ASN A 35 4.36 -23.41 -15.25
CA ASN A 35 4.16 -23.64 -16.67
C ASN A 35 4.23 -22.31 -17.46
N ILE A 36 4.25 -22.40 -18.79
CA ILE A 36 4.34 -21.21 -19.66
C ILE A 36 3.19 -20.23 -19.43
N GLU A 37 1.98 -20.75 -19.28
CA GLU A 37 0.75 -19.98 -19.10
C GLU A 37 0.56 -19.43 -17.67
N GLU A 38 1.44 -19.77 -16.72
CA GLU A 38 1.34 -19.39 -15.30
C GLU A 38 -0.01 -19.74 -14.67
N SER A 39 -0.57 -20.88 -15.08
CA SER A 39 -1.79 -21.46 -14.51
C SER A 39 -1.49 -22.46 -13.39
N ILE A 40 -0.31 -23.09 -13.44
CA ILE A 40 0.24 -23.96 -12.40
C ILE A 40 1.58 -23.37 -11.97
N LEU A 41 1.74 -23.14 -10.67
CA LEU A 41 2.97 -22.65 -10.07
C LEU A 41 3.61 -23.73 -9.21
N GLY A 42 4.90 -23.59 -8.95
CA GLY A 42 5.62 -24.46 -8.05
C GLY A 42 6.66 -23.70 -7.26
N VAL A 43 6.87 -24.13 -6.02
CA VAL A 43 7.91 -23.58 -5.14
C VAL A 43 8.63 -24.72 -4.44
N VAL A 44 9.95 -24.57 -4.30
CA VAL A 44 10.77 -25.38 -3.41
C VAL A 44 11.11 -24.54 -2.19
N VAL A 45 10.93 -25.12 -1.01
CA VAL A 45 11.23 -24.52 0.27
C VAL A 45 12.26 -25.36 1.02
N LEU A 46 13.13 -24.69 1.77
CA LEU A 46 14.00 -25.28 2.78
C LEU A 46 13.27 -25.24 4.11
N ASP A 47 13.07 -26.39 4.76
CA ASP A 47 12.63 -26.46 6.15
C ASP A 47 13.77 -25.97 7.05
N LEU A 48 13.48 -25.07 7.99
CA LEU A 48 14.48 -24.51 8.90
C LEU A 48 14.60 -25.30 10.22
N THR A 49 13.78 -26.33 10.39
CA THR A 49 13.74 -27.18 11.59
C THR A 49 14.73 -28.32 11.49
N ASP A 50 14.77 -29.00 10.33
CA ASP A 50 15.63 -30.16 10.06
C ASP A 50 16.47 -30.03 8.78
N TYR A 51 16.38 -28.89 8.08
CA TYR A 51 17.19 -28.55 6.90
C TYR A 51 16.97 -29.46 5.69
N ASP A 52 15.82 -30.12 5.61
CA ASP A 52 15.40 -30.81 4.39
C ASP A 52 14.63 -29.89 3.43
N TYR A 53 14.30 -30.41 2.25
CA TYR A 53 13.55 -29.66 1.24
C TYR A 53 12.13 -30.20 1.07
N ALA A 54 11.20 -29.28 0.81
CA ALA A 54 9.86 -29.59 0.36
C ALA A 54 9.55 -28.90 -0.97
N ALA A 55 8.70 -29.54 -1.79
CA ALA A 55 8.23 -29.03 -3.06
C ALA A 55 6.71 -28.95 -3.06
N ILE A 56 6.16 -27.80 -3.44
CA ILE A 56 4.73 -27.50 -3.38
C ILE A 56 4.26 -27.07 -4.77
N VAL A 57 3.18 -27.69 -5.26
CA VAL A 57 2.50 -27.33 -6.51
C VAL A 57 1.24 -26.56 -6.17
N LEU A 58 1.05 -25.43 -6.86
CA LEU A 58 -0.07 -24.54 -6.66
C LEU A 58 -0.93 -24.46 -7.93
N GLY A 59 -2.25 -24.52 -7.76
CA GLY A 59 -3.23 -24.33 -8.83
C GLY A 59 -4.41 -23.47 -8.38
N LYS A 60 -5.17 -22.92 -9.32
CA LYS A 60 -6.29 -22.03 -9.01
C LYS A 60 -7.52 -22.79 -8.53
N ASP A 61 -8.12 -22.33 -7.44
CA ASP A 61 -9.44 -22.78 -6.99
C ASP A 61 -10.58 -22.15 -7.81
N SER A 62 -11.82 -22.42 -7.42
CA SER A 62 -13.01 -21.89 -8.12
C SER A 62 -13.13 -20.36 -8.10
N ASN A 63 -12.48 -19.69 -7.15
CA ASN A 63 -12.45 -18.23 -7.03
C ASN A 63 -11.23 -17.62 -7.73
N GLY A 64 -10.36 -18.45 -8.32
CA GLY A 64 -9.15 -18.02 -9.01
C GLY A 64 -7.94 -17.83 -8.09
N ILE A 65 -8.03 -18.24 -6.82
CA ILE A 65 -6.95 -18.14 -5.84
C ILE A 65 -6.01 -19.33 -5.99
N PHE A 66 -4.70 -19.11 -5.97
CA PHE A 66 -3.73 -20.20 -5.95
C PHE A 66 -3.73 -20.93 -4.60
N ARG A 67 -3.93 -22.25 -4.64
CA ARG A 67 -3.92 -23.15 -3.48
C ARG A 67 -2.94 -24.28 -3.72
N ALA A 68 -2.37 -24.83 -2.65
CA ALA A 68 -1.62 -26.08 -2.72
C ALA A 68 -2.55 -27.20 -3.21
N ILE A 69 -2.18 -27.80 -4.34
CA ILE A 69 -2.91 -28.92 -4.96
C ILE A 69 -2.12 -30.22 -4.87
N ASP A 70 -0.81 -30.13 -4.63
CA ASP A 70 0.07 -31.26 -4.37
C ASP A 70 1.32 -30.77 -3.65
N TYR A 71 1.95 -31.64 -2.86
CA TYR A 71 3.21 -31.35 -2.20
C TYR A 71 3.93 -32.64 -1.83
N GLN A 72 5.25 -32.57 -1.74
CA GLN A 72 6.09 -33.62 -1.20
C GLN A 72 7.15 -32.99 -0.29
N VAL A 73 7.40 -33.64 0.84
CA VAL A 73 8.36 -33.21 1.87
C VAL A 73 9.51 -34.22 1.99
N ASN A 74 10.52 -33.88 2.78
CA ASN A 74 11.65 -34.74 3.16
C ASN A 74 12.56 -35.12 1.99
N PHE A 75 12.83 -34.18 1.10
CA PHE A 75 13.89 -34.34 0.11
C PHE A 75 15.25 -34.02 0.74
N ASP A 76 16.20 -34.93 0.59
CA ASP A 76 17.59 -34.77 1.04
C ASP A 76 18.40 -33.80 0.17
N THR A 77 17.99 -33.56 -1.08
CA THR A 77 18.63 -32.55 -1.95
C THR A 77 17.63 -31.71 -2.73
N ILE A 78 18.01 -30.48 -3.03
CA ILE A 78 17.21 -29.53 -3.81
C ILE A 78 16.92 -30.05 -5.23
N GLU A 79 17.86 -30.78 -5.85
CA GLU A 79 17.71 -31.33 -7.20
C GLU A 79 16.58 -32.35 -7.27
N LYS A 80 16.43 -33.19 -6.24
CA LYS A 80 15.33 -34.16 -6.16
C LYS A 80 13.98 -33.47 -5.99
N ALA A 81 13.92 -32.43 -5.14
CA ALA A 81 12.73 -31.61 -4.96
C ALA A 81 12.32 -30.92 -6.28
N ILE A 82 13.28 -30.30 -6.99
CA ILE A 82 13.04 -29.67 -8.30
C ILE A 82 12.58 -30.69 -9.34
N ALA A 83 13.22 -31.86 -9.42
CA ALA A 83 12.86 -32.90 -10.37
C ALA A 83 11.44 -33.42 -10.13
N TRP A 84 11.05 -33.62 -8.87
CA TRP A 84 9.67 -33.95 -8.51
C TRP A 84 8.71 -32.84 -8.92
N LEU A 85 9.02 -31.60 -8.56
CA LEU A 85 8.19 -30.43 -8.85
C LEU A 85 7.94 -30.28 -10.36
N PHE A 86 8.97 -30.47 -11.19
CA PHE A 86 8.85 -30.35 -12.64
C PHE A 86 7.94 -31.42 -13.24
N ARG A 87 8.01 -32.66 -12.74
CA ARG A 87 7.08 -33.72 -13.17
C ARG A 87 5.64 -33.36 -12.81
N MET A 88 5.42 -32.86 -11.59
CA MET A 88 4.07 -32.52 -11.13
C MET A 88 3.49 -31.30 -11.83
N ILE A 89 4.27 -30.24 -12.06
CA ILE A 89 3.80 -29.09 -12.87
C ILE A 89 3.37 -29.57 -14.26
N LYS A 90 4.15 -30.43 -14.92
CA LYS A 90 3.80 -30.99 -16.24
C LYS A 90 2.52 -31.81 -16.19
N TRP A 91 2.37 -32.66 -15.17
CA TRP A 91 1.17 -33.48 -14.96
C TRP A 91 -0.08 -32.63 -14.77
N TYR A 92 -0.06 -31.70 -13.81
CA TYR A 92 -1.22 -30.85 -13.53
C TYR A 92 -1.56 -29.90 -14.68
N SER A 93 -0.56 -29.42 -15.42
CA SER A 93 -0.79 -28.62 -16.63
C SER A 93 -1.53 -29.44 -17.71
N PHE A 94 -1.23 -30.74 -17.83
CA PHE A 94 -1.93 -31.64 -18.76
C PHE A 94 -3.37 -31.91 -18.30
N VAL A 95 -3.57 -32.21 -17.01
CA VAL A 95 -4.90 -32.42 -16.41
C VAL A 95 -5.80 -31.18 -16.57
N GLU A 96 -5.24 -29.98 -16.36
CA GLU A 96 -5.97 -28.71 -16.54
C GLU A 96 -6.41 -28.51 -18.00
N LYS A 97 -5.53 -28.79 -18.97
CA LYS A 97 -5.88 -28.73 -20.40
C LYS A 97 -7.00 -29.69 -20.74
N GLN A 98 -6.98 -30.92 -20.22
CA GLN A 98 -8.05 -31.89 -20.45
C GLN A 98 -9.40 -31.42 -19.87
N LYS A 99 -9.41 -30.90 -18.63
CA LYS A 99 -10.62 -30.36 -18.01
C LYS A 99 -11.22 -29.22 -18.81
N ASN A 100 -10.38 -28.28 -19.26
CA ASN A 100 -10.81 -27.15 -20.08
C ASN A 100 -11.32 -27.57 -21.48
N SER A 101 -10.83 -28.69 -22.04
CA SER A 101 -11.35 -29.25 -23.29
C SER A 101 -12.63 -30.09 -23.12
N SER A 102 -13.04 -30.45 -21.89
CA SER A 102 -14.08 -31.45 -21.63
C SER A 102 -15.27 -31.01 -20.75
N THR A 103 -15.43 -29.73 -20.39
CA THR A 103 -16.56 -29.28 -19.53
C THR A 103 -17.28 -28.08 -20.12
N SER A 104 -18.58 -28.11 -20.46
CA SER A 104 -19.78 -28.45 -19.66
C SER A 104 -19.87 -27.60 -18.39
N CYS A 105 -20.92 -26.77 -18.35
CA CYS A 105 -21.21 -25.70 -17.40
C CYS A 105 -21.30 -26.16 -15.93
N ASN A 106 -20.17 -26.28 -15.24
CA ASN A 106 -20.18 -26.15 -13.78
C ASN A 106 -20.15 -24.67 -13.43
N LYS A 107 -21.25 -24.20 -12.81
CA LYS A 107 -21.45 -22.82 -12.33
C LYS A 107 -20.33 -22.45 -11.35
N LYS A 108 -19.23 -21.92 -11.87
CA LYS A 108 -18.21 -21.22 -11.09
C LYS A 108 -18.94 -20.16 -10.27
N LYS A 109 -18.82 -20.21 -8.94
CA LYS A 109 -19.26 -19.11 -8.08
C LYS A 109 -18.62 -17.84 -8.65
N LYS A 110 -19.45 -16.84 -8.96
CA LYS A 110 -19.06 -15.69 -9.79
C LYS A 110 -18.03 -14.87 -9.00
N SER A 111 -16.74 -15.01 -9.34
CA SER A 111 -15.68 -14.19 -8.76
C SER A 111 -16.05 -12.71 -8.91
N ILE A 112 -15.85 -11.92 -7.85
CA ILE A 112 -16.13 -10.48 -7.87
C ILE A 112 -15.31 -9.84 -9.00
N ASN A 113 -15.98 -9.21 -9.96
CA ASN A 113 -15.32 -8.53 -11.06
C ASN A 113 -15.42 -7.00 -10.86
N LEU A 114 -14.40 -6.42 -10.25
CA LEU A 114 -14.32 -4.96 -10.01
C LEU A 114 -14.40 -4.14 -11.29
N PHE A 115 -13.87 -4.66 -12.39
CA PHE A 115 -13.63 -3.91 -13.62
C PHE A 115 -14.77 -4.02 -14.62
N LYS A 116 -15.76 -4.88 -14.38
CA LYS A 116 -17.02 -4.88 -15.11
C LYS A 116 -17.86 -3.70 -14.61
N PRO A 117 -18.11 -2.66 -15.44
CA PRO A 117 -18.87 -1.50 -14.97
C PRO A 117 -20.31 -1.89 -14.59
N ILE A 118 -20.74 -1.48 -13.40
CA ILE A 118 -22.11 -1.64 -12.88
C ILE A 118 -22.81 -0.28 -12.66
N ILE A 119 -22.10 0.82 -12.89
CA ILE A 119 -22.64 2.18 -12.82
C ILE A 119 -22.49 2.92 -14.16
N PRO A 120 -23.36 3.92 -14.45
CA PRO A 120 -23.28 4.72 -15.67
C PRO A 120 -21.91 5.41 -15.84
N PRO A 121 -21.39 5.56 -17.07
CA PRO A 121 -20.10 6.23 -17.32
C PRO A 121 -19.96 7.60 -16.68
N VAL A 122 -21.04 8.39 -16.64
CA VAL A 122 -21.07 9.72 -16.02
C VAL A 122 -20.90 9.70 -14.50
N LYS A 123 -21.11 8.56 -13.83
CA LYS A 123 -20.88 8.37 -12.39
C LYS A 123 -19.53 7.71 -12.11
N GLN A 124 -18.80 7.27 -13.14
CA GLN A 124 -17.52 6.60 -12.96
C GLN A 124 -16.43 7.58 -12.53
N HIS A 125 -15.57 7.12 -11.63
CA HIS A 125 -14.39 7.87 -11.23
C HIS A 125 -13.41 7.97 -12.41
N PRO A 126 -12.82 9.14 -12.69
CA PRO A 126 -11.79 9.30 -13.72
C PRO A 126 -10.66 8.28 -13.63
N TYR A 127 -10.13 8.05 -12.42
CA TYR A 127 -9.05 7.08 -12.25
C TYR A 127 -9.51 5.62 -12.35
N PHE A 128 -10.79 5.31 -12.07
CA PHE A 128 -11.34 3.99 -12.40
C PHE A 128 -11.35 3.78 -13.92
N ILE A 129 -11.75 4.80 -14.69
CA ILE A 129 -11.77 4.73 -16.16
C ILE A 129 -10.35 4.46 -16.70
N ILE A 130 -9.35 5.22 -16.23
CA ILE A 130 -7.95 5.04 -16.64
C ILE A 130 -7.45 3.64 -16.27
N LEU A 131 -7.61 3.24 -15.00
CA LEU A 131 -7.19 1.92 -14.52
C LEU A 131 -7.84 0.79 -15.35
N ASN A 132 -9.09 0.98 -15.79
CA ASN A 132 -9.80 -0.03 -16.55
C ASN A 132 -9.44 -0.06 -18.05
N ARG A 133 -9.12 1.09 -18.66
CA ARG A 133 -8.99 1.23 -20.13
C ARG A 133 -7.58 1.47 -20.64
N ASP A 134 -6.71 2.10 -19.86
CA ASP A 134 -5.36 2.45 -20.31
C ASP A 134 -4.39 1.27 -20.11
N PRO A 135 -3.74 0.77 -21.18
CA PRO A 135 -2.76 -0.30 -21.07
C PRO A 135 -1.59 0.01 -20.13
N ALA A 136 -1.27 1.30 -19.90
CA ALA A 136 -0.23 1.71 -18.94
C ALA A 136 -0.52 1.23 -17.51
N PHE A 137 -1.80 0.96 -17.20
CA PHE A 137 -2.27 0.52 -15.89
C PHE A 137 -2.57 -0.99 -15.82
N LEU A 138 -2.20 -1.75 -16.85
CA LEU A 138 -2.25 -3.22 -16.82
C LEU A 138 -1.60 -3.81 -15.56
N PRO A 139 -0.40 -3.36 -15.11
CA PRO A 139 0.21 -3.91 -13.90
C PRO A 139 -0.67 -3.70 -12.66
N ALA A 140 -1.16 -2.47 -12.42
CA ALA A 140 -2.05 -2.18 -11.29
C ALA A 140 -3.36 -2.99 -11.37
N LYS A 141 -3.99 -3.03 -12.55
CA LYS A 141 -5.23 -3.79 -12.78
C LYS A 141 -5.02 -5.29 -12.52
N THR A 142 -3.85 -5.81 -12.84
CA THR A 142 -3.51 -7.23 -12.60
C THR A 142 -3.38 -7.52 -11.12
N ILE A 143 -2.61 -6.72 -10.36
CA ILE A 143 -2.47 -6.89 -8.91
C ILE A 143 -3.83 -6.80 -8.23
N ILE A 144 -4.61 -5.76 -8.53
CA ILE A 144 -5.92 -5.56 -7.90
C ILE A 144 -6.85 -6.77 -8.19
N ASN A 145 -6.87 -7.29 -9.42
CA ASN A 145 -7.66 -8.48 -9.74
C ASN A 145 -7.22 -9.73 -8.98
N LEU A 146 -5.91 -9.92 -8.78
CA LEU A 146 -5.38 -11.07 -8.04
C LEU A 146 -5.65 -10.96 -6.54
N LEU A 147 -5.64 -9.74 -6.00
CA LEU A 147 -5.94 -9.49 -4.59
C LEU A 147 -7.42 -9.67 -4.25
N MET A 148 -8.34 -9.26 -5.13
CA MET A 148 -9.75 -9.13 -4.74
C MET A 148 -10.44 -10.39 -4.24
N PRO A 149 -10.16 -11.60 -4.76
CA PRO A 149 -10.70 -12.83 -4.20
C PRO A 149 -10.35 -13.05 -2.71
N HIS A 150 -9.28 -12.42 -2.20
CA HIS A 150 -8.87 -12.46 -0.80
C HIS A 150 -9.49 -11.36 0.06
N PHE A 151 -10.07 -10.33 -0.57
CA PHE A 151 -10.60 -9.16 0.13
C PHE A 151 -12.10 -9.33 0.41
N GLN A 152 -12.47 -9.44 1.68
CA GLN A 152 -13.87 -9.61 2.09
C GLN A 152 -14.64 -8.27 2.02
N ASP A 153 -15.64 -8.23 1.14
CA ASP A 153 -16.61 -7.12 1.02
C ASP A 153 -17.77 -7.35 2.00
N ILE A 154 -17.64 -6.80 3.21
CA ILE A 154 -18.60 -6.96 4.30
C ILE A 154 -19.92 -6.23 4.01
N ASP A 155 -19.85 -5.04 3.41
CA ASP A 155 -21.01 -4.20 3.14
C ASP A 155 -21.70 -4.52 1.80
N GLY A 156 -21.04 -5.28 0.92
CA GLY A 156 -21.52 -5.63 -0.41
C GLY A 156 -21.53 -4.47 -1.40
N ASN A 157 -20.98 -3.31 -1.03
CA ASN A 157 -20.95 -2.10 -1.84
C ASN A 157 -19.58 -1.83 -2.48
N PHE A 158 -18.55 -2.63 -2.17
CA PHE A 158 -17.17 -2.33 -2.55
C PHE A 158 -17.01 -2.14 -4.06
N VAL A 159 -17.64 -2.98 -4.88
CA VAL A 159 -17.60 -2.87 -6.35
C VAL A 159 -18.17 -1.52 -6.81
N ARG A 160 -19.29 -1.09 -6.24
CA ARG A 160 -19.95 0.17 -6.61
C ARG A 160 -19.10 1.38 -6.19
N ASP A 161 -18.53 1.32 -5.00
CA ASP A 161 -17.71 2.39 -4.43
C ASP A 161 -16.37 2.51 -5.18
N PHE A 162 -15.76 1.37 -5.52
CA PHE A 162 -14.56 1.29 -6.34
C PHE A 162 -14.79 1.83 -7.77
N GLN A 163 -16.02 1.92 -8.26
CA GLN A 163 -16.29 2.51 -9.57
C GLN A 163 -16.67 3.99 -9.49
N SER A 164 -17.06 4.50 -8.32
CA SER A 164 -17.69 5.82 -8.14
C SER A 164 -16.85 6.77 -7.27
N ALA A 165 -17.48 7.67 -6.51
CA ALA A 165 -16.78 8.63 -5.66
C ALA A 165 -15.98 7.99 -4.51
N GLY A 166 -16.23 6.71 -4.21
CA GLY A 166 -15.48 5.94 -3.21
C GLY A 166 -14.13 5.42 -3.69
N PHE A 167 -13.76 5.64 -4.96
CA PHE A 167 -12.56 5.07 -5.59
C PHE A 167 -11.29 5.23 -4.75
N ASP A 168 -10.97 6.46 -4.32
CA ASP A 168 -9.74 6.75 -3.57
C ASP A 168 -9.72 6.06 -2.20
N SER A 169 -10.86 6.02 -1.50
CA SER A 169 -10.99 5.31 -0.23
C SER A 169 -10.82 3.79 -0.41
N ARG A 170 -11.38 3.21 -1.48
CA ARG A 170 -11.20 1.78 -1.76
C ARG A 170 -9.75 1.46 -2.13
N ILE A 171 -9.08 2.31 -2.91
CA ILE A 171 -7.64 2.16 -3.18
C ILE A 171 -6.82 2.21 -1.89
N TRP A 172 -7.18 3.11 -0.97
CA TRP A 172 -6.51 3.20 0.33
C TRP A 172 -6.66 1.91 1.15
N GLU A 173 -7.86 1.35 1.22
CA GLU A 173 -8.11 0.08 1.90
C GLU A 173 -7.33 -1.08 1.26
N LEU A 174 -7.29 -1.18 -0.07
CA LEU A 174 -6.50 -2.21 -0.75
C LEU A 174 -5.01 -2.04 -0.50
N PHE A 175 -4.51 -0.80 -0.43
CA PHE A 175 -3.10 -0.54 -0.13
C PHE A 175 -2.75 -0.99 1.29
N LEU A 176 -3.59 -0.64 2.27
CA LEU A 176 -3.41 -1.08 3.66
C LEU A 176 -3.43 -2.60 3.77
N PHE A 177 -4.36 -3.26 3.07
CA PHE A 177 -4.44 -4.72 3.05
C PHE A 177 -3.16 -5.37 2.51
N MET A 178 -2.61 -4.85 1.40
CA MET A 178 -1.33 -5.33 0.86
C MET A 178 -0.15 -5.08 1.80
N TYR A 179 -0.10 -3.90 2.44
CA TYR A 179 0.95 -3.58 3.40
C TYR A 179 0.89 -4.48 4.65
N PHE A 180 -0.28 -4.69 5.23
CA PHE A 180 -0.41 -5.57 6.40
C PHE A 180 -0.05 -7.02 6.06
N ASN A 181 -0.35 -7.47 4.84
CA ASN A 181 0.10 -8.77 4.37
C ASN A 181 1.63 -8.83 4.21
N GLU A 182 2.27 -7.78 3.68
CA GLU A 182 3.73 -7.69 3.57
C GLU A 182 4.41 -7.77 4.96
N GLU A 183 3.79 -7.21 6.00
CA GLU A 183 4.26 -7.31 7.39
C GLU A 183 3.99 -8.68 8.05
N ASN A 184 3.40 -9.61 7.30
CA ASN A 184 2.98 -10.92 7.79
C ASN A 184 2.05 -10.80 9.01
N LEU A 185 1.12 -9.85 8.95
CA LEU A 185 0.04 -9.72 9.92
C LEU A 185 -1.14 -10.58 9.49
N ILE A 186 -1.77 -11.26 10.46
CA ILE A 186 -3.06 -11.90 10.24
C ILE A 186 -4.11 -10.78 10.16
N ILE A 187 -4.81 -10.69 9.04
CA ILE A 187 -5.83 -9.65 8.80
C ILE A 187 -7.21 -10.24 9.07
N LYS A 188 -7.92 -9.70 10.06
CA LYS A 188 -9.29 -10.06 10.41
C LYS A 188 -10.23 -8.93 9.98
N ARG A 189 -11.21 -9.27 9.12
CA ARG A 189 -12.22 -8.36 8.57
C ARG A 189 -13.62 -8.93 8.79
N GLU A 190 -13.94 -9.31 10.02
CA GLU A 190 -15.21 -9.98 10.37
C GLU A 190 -16.32 -9.01 10.78
N HIS A 191 -15.98 -7.74 11.00
CA HIS A 191 -16.88 -6.71 11.48
C HIS A 191 -16.98 -5.54 10.49
N HIS A 192 -18.09 -4.81 10.51
CA HIS A 192 -18.27 -3.58 9.71
C HIS A 192 -17.33 -2.44 10.12
N ALA A 193 -16.87 -2.45 11.38
CA ALA A 193 -15.91 -1.50 11.89
C ALA A 193 -15.10 -2.12 13.04
N PRO A 194 -13.84 -1.73 13.24
CA PRO A 194 -13.07 -0.89 12.32
C PRO A 194 -12.71 -1.65 11.04
N ASP A 195 -12.23 -0.95 10.01
CA ASP A 195 -11.91 -1.55 8.70
C ASP A 195 -10.97 -2.77 8.78
N PHE A 196 -10.04 -2.79 9.74
CA PHE A 196 -9.13 -3.92 9.97
C PHE A 196 -8.89 -4.19 11.45
N ILE A 197 -8.77 -5.47 11.79
CA ILE A 197 -8.08 -5.92 12.98
C ILE A 197 -6.87 -6.73 12.51
N VAL A 198 -5.67 -6.34 12.92
CA VAL A 198 -4.43 -7.04 12.56
C VAL A 198 -3.81 -7.70 13.78
N GLU A 199 -3.26 -8.90 13.61
CA GLU A 199 -2.72 -9.70 14.69
C GLU A 199 -1.41 -10.40 14.33
N LYS A 200 -0.49 -10.46 15.30
CA LYS A 200 0.73 -11.29 15.24
C LYS A 200 1.21 -11.57 16.66
N PHE A 201 1.56 -12.82 16.98
CA PHE A 201 2.07 -13.21 18.30
C PHE A 201 1.22 -12.70 19.48
N ASN A 202 -0.10 -12.91 19.39
CA ASN A 202 -1.10 -12.46 20.39
C ASN A 202 -1.15 -10.94 20.62
N LYS A 203 -0.47 -10.13 19.81
CA LYS A 203 -0.61 -8.68 19.79
C LYS A 203 -1.59 -8.30 18.69
N CYS A 204 -2.52 -7.42 19.03
CA CYS A 204 -3.64 -7.03 18.18
C CYS A 204 -3.66 -5.51 18.03
N VAL A 205 -3.98 -5.02 16.84
CA VAL A 205 -4.20 -3.59 16.58
C VAL A 205 -5.46 -3.42 15.75
N ALA A 206 -6.36 -2.56 16.23
CA ALA A 206 -7.55 -2.15 15.51
C ALA A 206 -7.23 -0.92 14.63
N ILE A 207 -7.62 -0.93 13.36
CA ILE A 207 -7.23 0.10 12.40
C ILE A 207 -8.45 0.54 11.59
N GLU A 208 -8.77 1.83 11.66
CA GLU A 208 -9.84 2.46 10.87
C GLU A 208 -9.24 3.31 9.76
N ALA A 209 -9.65 3.05 8.52
CA ALA A 209 -9.22 3.81 7.36
C ALA A 209 -10.07 5.06 7.14
N THR A 210 -9.42 6.14 6.71
CA THR A 210 -10.09 7.37 6.31
C THR A 210 -9.26 8.11 5.27
N THR A 211 -9.90 8.99 4.51
CA THR A 211 -9.22 9.83 3.53
C THR A 211 -9.54 11.30 3.74
N VAL A 212 -8.62 12.17 3.34
CA VAL A 212 -8.93 13.57 3.06
C VAL A 212 -9.42 13.62 1.62
N GLY A 213 -10.73 13.68 1.42
CA GLY A 213 -11.36 13.70 0.10
C GLY A 213 -11.35 15.08 -0.57
N ARG A 214 -11.62 15.09 -1.88
CA ARG A 214 -11.85 16.32 -2.65
C ARG A 214 -13.16 16.99 -2.24
N LYS A 215 -13.17 18.33 -2.24
CA LYS A 215 -14.41 19.11 -2.10
C LYS A 215 -15.11 19.35 -3.44
N GLU A 216 -14.36 19.40 -4.54
CA GLU A 216 -14.88 19.61 -5.90
C GLU A 216 -15.00 18.30 -6.68
N SER A 217 -15.95 18.23 -7.62
CA SER A 217 -16.32 16.99 -8.29
C SER A 217 -15.39 16.63 -9.45
N LYS A 218 -14.72 15.48 -9.26
CA LYS A 218 -13.90 14.68 -10.19
C LYS A 218 -12.48 15.22 -10.50
N PRO A 219 -11.44 14.39 -10.30
CA PRO A 219 -10.11 14.71 -10.85
C PRO A 219 -10.17 14.90 -12.37
N LYS A 220 -9.28 15.73 -12.92
CA LYS A 220 -9.12 15.79 -14.38
C LYS A 220 -8.64 14.41 -14.88
N ILE A 221 -9.28 13.90 -15.94
CA ILE A 221 -9.05 12.54 -16.47
C ILE A 221 -7.62 12.40 -16.99
N ILE A 222 -7.04 13.45 -17.58
CA ILE A 222 -5.66 13.44 -18.07
C ILE A 222 -5.04 14.78 -17.68
N MET A 223 -3.93 14.71 -16.97
CA MET A 223 -2.99 15.81 -16.86
C MET A 223 -1.84 15.44 -17.79
N ASP A 224 -1.69 16.14 -18.90
CA ASP A 224 -0.54 15.89 -19.76
C ASP A 224 0.75 16.35 -19.06
N PHE A 225 1.90 15.94 -19.60
CA PHE A 225 3.20 16.27 -19.02
C PHE A 225 3.38 17.79 -18.85
N GLN A 226 2.85 18.59 -19.77
CA GLN A 226 3.00 20.04 -19.79
C GLN A 226 2.09 20.72 -18.76
N GLU A 227 0.87 20.21 -18.55
CA GLU A 227 -0.03 20.61 -17.48
C GLU A 227 0.51 20.18 -16.11
N MET A 228 1.13 19.00 -16.01
CA MET A 228 1.78 18.56 -14.77
C MET A 228 2.98 19.45 -14.44
N VAL A 229 3.86 19.72 -15.41
CA VAL A 229 5.00 20.63 -15.24
C VAL A 229 4.50 22.05 -14.92
N SER A 230 3.45 22.52 -15.58
CA SER A 230 2.82 23.82 -15.27
C SER A 230 2.24 23.85 -13.86
N LYS A 231 1.55 22.79 -13.42
CA LYS A 231 1.10 22.65 -12.02
C LYS A 231 2.30 22.67 -11.08
N LEU A 232 3.32 21.86 -11.30
CA LEU A 232 4.53 21.82 -10.48
C LEU A 232 5.25 23.18 -10.42
N ASN A 233 5.27 23.93 -11.53
CA ASN A 233 5.89 25.26 -11.60
C ASN A 233 5.00 26.37 -11.00
N SER A 234 3.68 26.23 -11.05
CA SER A 234 2.72 27.16 -10.42
C SER A 234 2.54 26.94 -8.93
N ILE A 235 3.14 25.88 -8.39
CA ILE A 235 3.37 25.70 -6.97
C ILE A 235 4.39 26.75 -6.50
N ASN A 236 3.90 27.96 -6.20
CA ASN A 236 4.68 28.99 -5.51
C ASN A 236 5.01 28.51 -4.08
N PRO A 237 6.29 28.44 -3.65
CA PRO A 237 6.67 27.97 -2.32
C PRO A 237 5.95 28.67 -1.16
N LEU A 238 5.66 29.97 -1.30
CA LEU A 238 4.91 30.74 -0.31
C LEU A 238 3.44 30.29 -0.23
N ASN A 239 2.84 29.94 -1.37
CA ASN A 239 1.47 29.41 -1.40
C ASN A 239 1.38 28.02 -0.77
N ILE A 240 2.34 27.11 -1.05
CA ILE A 240 2.37 25.81 -0.35
C ILE A 240 2.50 26.05 1.16
N ARG A 241 3.46 26.89 1.57
CA ARG A 241 3.71 27.16 2.99
C ARG A 241 2.42 27.63 3.68
N ARG A 242 1.68 28.55 3.08
CA ARG A 242 0.39 29.02 3.61
C ARG A 242 -0.65 27.90 3.70
N LYS A 243 -0.75 27.04 2.68
CA LYS A 243 -1.63 25.86 2.71
C LYS A 243 -1.24 24.90 3.83
N LEU A 244 0.04 24.61 4.00
CA LEU A 244 0.57 23.71 5.02
C LEU A 244 0.40 24.24 6.45
N GLN A 245 0.46 25.55 6.63
CA GLN A 245 0.36 26.16 7.96
C GLN A 245 -1.05 26.08 8.56
N ASN A 246 -2.10 26.21 7.73
CA ASN A 246 -3.47 26.37 8.22
C ASN A 246 -4.52 25.53 7.48
N GLU A 247 -4.52 25.55 6.15
CA GLU A 247 -5.56 24.87 5.34
C GLU A 247 -5.47 23.34 5.48
N MET A 248 -4.28 22.76 5.29
CA MET A 248 -4.08 21.32 5.35
C MET A 248 -4.30 20.73 6.75
N PRO A 249 -3.83 21.35 7.85
CA PRO A 249 -4.23 20.93 9.19
C PRO A 249 -5.74 20.84 9.37
N ILE A 250 -6.50 21.80 8.82
CA ILE A 250 -7.97 21.78 8.86
C ILE A 250 -8.55 20.62 8.03
N LYS A 251 -7.97 20.34 6.86
CA LYS A 251 -8.39 19.24 6.00
C LYS A 251 -8.11 17.87 6.63
N PHE A 252 -6.96 17.66 7.26
CA PHE A 252 -6.65 16.44 8.02
C PHE A 252 -7.46 16.31 9.31
N GLY A 253 -7.63 17.41 10.05
CA GLY A 253 -8.36 17.41 11.31
C GLY A 253 -9.83 17.05 11.16
N SER A 254 -10.44 17.36 10.02
CA SER A 254 -11.87 17.05 9.79
C SER A 254 -12.19 15.54 9.81
N PRO A 255 -11.57 14.67 9.00
CA PRO A 255 -11.79 13.23 9.06
C PRO A 255 -11.31 12.61 10.37
N LEU A 256 -10.14 13.03 10.91
CA LEU A 256 -9.64 12.51 12.19
C LEU A 256 -10.62 12.77 13.34
N TYR A 257 -11.14 14.00 13.44
CA TYR A 257 -12.14 14.36 14.45
C TYR A 257 -13.48 13.63 14.24
N SER A 258 -13.91 13.47 12.98
CA SER A 258 -15.12 12.69 12.68
C SER A 258 -14.98 11.22 13.09
N LYS A 259 -13.81 10.61 12.91
CA LYS A 259 -13.54 9.22 13.34
C LYS A 259 -13.38 9.11 14.86
N LEU A 260 -12.75 10.10 15.51
CA LEU A 260 -12.69 10.18 16.97
C LEU A 260 -14.10 10.15 17.59
N LYS A 261 -15.05 10.91 17.03
CA LYS A 261 -16.44 10.95 17.50
C LYS A 261 -17.20 9.62 17.41
N LYS A 262 -16.74 8.68 16.58
CA LYS A 262 -17.38 7.37 16.43
C LYS A 262 -17.10 6.44 17.60
N LYS A 263 -16.10 6.75 18.43
CA LYS A 263 -15.77 6.00 19.63
C LYS A 263 -15.60 4.49 19.41
N TYR A 264 -14.91 4.11 18.33
CA TYR A 264 -14.73 2.70 17.98
C TYR A 264 -14.10 1.85 19.10
N TRP A 265 -13.37 2.47 20.04
CA TRP A 265 -12.83 1.80 21.23
C TRP A 265 -13.89 1.27 22.20
N GLU A 266 -15.14 1.70 22.09
CA GLU A 266 -16.28 1.17 22.86
C GLU A 266 -16.82 -0.15 22.28
N LEU A 267 -16.42 -0.53 21.06
CA LEU A 267 -16.81 -1.79 20.43
C LEU A 267 -16.08 -2.98 21.08
N ASP A 268 -16.78 -4.11 21.26
CA ASP A 268 -16.24 -5.31 21.91
C ASP A 268 -14.95 -5.81 21.24
N GLN A 269 -14.90 -5.78 19.91
CA GLN A 269 -13.74 -6.20 19.13
C GLN A 269 -12.54 -5.23 19.21
N VAL A 270 -12.69 -4.03 19.77
CA VAL A 270 -11.63 -3.00 19.90
C VAL A 270 -11.26 -2.74 21.37
N LYS A 271 -12.17 -2.97 22.32
CA LYS A 271 -11.95 -2.67 23.74
C LYS A 271 -10.66 -3.30 24.26
N GLY A 272 -9.86 -2.50 24.97
CA GLY A 272 -8.58 -2.93 25.53
C GLY A 272 -7.43 -3.09 24.52
N LYS A 273 -7.62 -2.70 23.26
CA LYS A 273 -6.62 -2.83 22.19
C LYS A 273 -6.14 -1.47 21.70
N PRO A 274 -4.91 -1.39 21.18
CA PRO A 274 -4.45 -0.24 20.41
C PRO A 274 -5.38 0.06 19.22
N PHE A 275 -5.75 1.33 19.05
CA PHE A 275 -6.63 1.80 17.98
C PHE A 275 -5.94 2.88 17.14
N VAL A 276 -5.78 2.60 15.84
CA VAL A 276 -5.05 3.44 14.88
C VAL A 276 -6.00 4.03 13.87
N LEU A 277 -5.82 5.33 13.57
CA LEU A 277 -6.47 5.97 12.44
C LEU A 277 -5.50 5.99 11.24
N ALA A 278 -5.83 5.25 10.18
CA ALA A 278 -5.04 5.20 8.96
C ALA A 278 -5.58 6.22 7.94
N ILE A 279 -4.86 7.32 7.74
CA ILE A 279 -5.28 8.46 6.91
C ILE A 279 -4.42 8.62 5.66
N ALA A 280 -5.07 8.83 4.52
CA ALA A 280 -4.42 9.19 3.26
C ALA A 280 -4.99 10.49 2.67
N ASP A 281 -4.16 11.25 1.96
CA ASP A 281 -4.55 12.52 1.34
C ASP A 281 -4.88 12.38 -0.15
N PHE A 282 -6.14 12.61 -0.51
CA PHE A 282 -6.62 12.59 -1.90
C PHE A 282 -7.33 13.90 -2.28
N HIS A 283 -7.06 14.99 -1.54
CA HIS A 283 -7.86 16.22 -1.65
C HIS A 283 -7.62 17.01 -2.94
N ASP A 284 -6.49 16.78 -3.61
CA ASP A 284 -6.08 17.42 -4.86
C ASP A 284 -5.09 16.51 -5.62
N ASP A 285 -4.88 16.79 -6.90
CA ASP A 285 -3.88 16.10 -7.72
C ASP A 285 -2.49 16.28 -7.12
N LEU A 286 -1.73 15.19 -6.99
CA LEU A 286 -0.38 15.19 -6.41
C LEU A 286 -0.31 15.72 -4.97
N SER A 287 -1.44 15.78 -4.24
CA SER A 287 -1.51 16.29 -2.86
C SER A 287 -0.56 15.58 -1.89
N MET A 288 -0.41 14.26 -2.01
CA MET A 288 0.51 13.44 -1.20
C MET A 288 1.99 13.84 -1.35
N VAL A 289 2.38 14.58 -2.40
CA VAL A 289 3.78 14.99 -2.64
C VAL A 289 4.25 16.08 -1.66
N TRP A 290 3.32 16.79 -1.01
CA TRP A 290 3.66 17.96 -0.20
C TRP A 290 2.93 18.04 1.15
N SER A 291 1.82 17.31 1.35
CA SER A 291 0.93 17.55 2.50
C SER A 291 1.36 16.96 3.84
N VAL A 292 2.27 15.98 3.87
CA VAL A 292 2.63 15.25 5.10
C VAL A 292 3.12 16.15 6.24
N SER A 293 3.88 17.20 5.93
CA SER A 293 4.40 18.13 6.95
C SER A 293 3.29 18.85 7.72
N ALA A 294 2.14 19.09 7.09
CA ALA A 294 0.98 19.67 7.75
C ALA A 294 0.28 18.68 8.70
N LEU A 295 0.29 17.38 8.39
CA LEU A 295 -0.23 16.36 9.29
C LEU A 295 0.61 16.31 10.57
N ILE A 296 1.93 16.26 10.47
CA ILE A 296 2.85 16.25 11.62
C ILE A 296 2.63 17.50 12.50
N ARG A 297 2.58 18.68 11.85
CA ARG A 297 2.29 19.96 12.50
C ARG A 297 0.98 19.91 13.30
N TYR A 298 -0.07 19.33 12.71
CA TYR A 298 -1.39 19.23 13.33
C TYR A 298 -1.44 18.22 14.47
N LEU A 299 -0.83 17.04 14.30
CA LEU A 299 -0.90 15.95 15.28
C LEU A 299 -0.23 16.33 16.61
N TYR A 300 0.96 16.93 16.54
CA TYR A 300 1.75 17.28 17.73
C TYR A 300 1.62 18.75 18.14
N GLY A 301 1.02 19.61 17.31
CA GLY A 301 0.82 21.02 17.64
C GLY A 301 2.11 21.82 17.76
N ILE A 302 3.11 21.48 16.94
CA ILE A 302 4.43 22.12 16.95
C ILE A 302 4.88 22.50 15.53
N GLU A 303 5.67 23.56 15.44
CA GLU A 303 6.42 23.99 14.26
C GLU A 303 7.88 24.21 14.68
N TYR A 304 8.84 23.87 13.82
CA TYR A 304 10.25 24.11 14.08
C TYR A 304 10.75 25.33 13.34
N PHE A 305 11.53 26.14 14.03
CA PHE A 305 12.45 27.11 13.43
C PHE A 305 13.84 26.50 13.44
N PHE A 306 14.65 26.81 12.45
CA PHE A 306 16.03 26.34 12.40
C PHE A 306 17.00 27.47 12.15
N TYR A 307 18.22 27.30 12.66
CA TYR A 307 19.38 28.14 12.37
C TYR A 307 20.64 27.27 12.49
N TYR A 308 21.75 27.73 11.90
CA TYR A 308 23.06 27.13 12.15
C TYR A 308 23.75 27.90 13.29
N ASN A 309 24.26 27.19 14.29
CA ASN A 309 25.08 27.82 15.32
C ASN A 309 26.48 28.18 14.76
N THR A 310 27.30 28.80 15.60
CA THR A 310 28.68 29.19 15.25
C THR A 310 29.56 28.03 14.80
N ASP A 311 29.22 26.81 15.20
CA ASP A 311 29.93 25.58 14.87
C ASP A 311 29.41 24.90 13.59
N GLY A 312 28.49 25.55 12.86
CA GLY A 312 27.88 25.02 11.65
C GLY A 312 26.88 23.88 11.89
N GLN A 313 26.44 23.68 13.14
CA GLN A 313 25.46 22.65 13.49
C GLN A 313 24.04 23.19 13.35
N LEU A 314 23.15 22.37 12.78
CA LEU A 314 21.73 22.69 12.64
C LEU A 314 21.02 22.62 14.00
N VAL A 315 20.47 23.74 14.47
CA VAL A 315 19.68 23.83 15.70
C VAL A 315 18.20 23.98 15.37
N LEU A 316 17.35 23.15 15.97
CA LEU A 316 15.89 23.17 15.83
C LEU A 316 15.22 23.74 17.10
N VAL A 317 14.42 24.79 16.95
CA VAL A 317 13.66 25.43 18.04
C VAL A 317 12.17 25.13 17.87
N PRO A 318 11.54 24.34 18.77
CA PRO A 318 10.12 24.04 18.70
C PRO A 318 9.26 25.24 19.14
N LYS A 319 8.21 25.52 18.38
CA LYS A 319 7.17 26.51 18.69
C LYS A 319 5.81 25.82 18.75
N LYS A 320 5.13 25.96 19.88
CA LYS A 320 3.77 25.46 20.06
C LYS A 320 2.78 26.23 19.19
N ILE A 321 1.86 25.52 18.57
CA ILE A 321 0.72 26.05 17.81
C ILE A 321 -0.53 25.74 18.60
N LYS A 322 -1.36 26.77 18.85
CA LYS A 322 -2.63 26.56 19.57
C LYS A 322 -3.80 26.28 18.62
N PHE A 323 -3.86 26.99 17.49
CA PHE A 323 -4.99 26.91 16.57
C PHE A 323 -4.52 27.02 15.10
N HIS A 324 -5.34 26.47 14.20
CA HIS A 324 -5.24 26.69 12.76
C HIS A 324 -6.49 27.41 12.27
N LYS A 325 -6.32 28.43 11.41
CA LYS A 325 -7.43 29.25 10.90
C LYS A 325 -7.37 29.38 9.38
N HIS A 326 -8.47 29.05 8.71
CA HIS A 326 -8.61 29.22 7.26
C HIS A 326 -10.05 29.60 6.91
N GLY A 327 -10.24 30.78 6.31
CA GLY A 327 -11.57 31.37 6.13
C GLY A 327 -12.24 31.58 7.48
N THR A 328 -13.49 31.10 7.61
CA THR A 328 -14.28 31.13 8.85
C THR A 328 -14.01 29.96 9.79
N LYS A 329 -13.30 28.91 9.33
CA LYS A 329 -13.05 27.70 10.12
C LYS A 329 -11.78 27.86 10.97
N THR A 330 -11.92 27.58 12.26
CA THR A 330 -10.81 27.50 13.23
C THR A 330 -10.86 26.16 13.95
N ILE A 331 -9.73 25.47 14.09
CA ILE A 331 -9.63 24.22 14.87
C ILE A 331 -8.44 24.29 15.84
N PRO A 332 -8.51 23.61 17.00
CA PRO A 332 -7.34 23.42 17.86
C PRO A 332 -6.27 22.59 17.15
N SER A 333 -5.01 22.93 17.39
CA SER A 333 -3.86 22.11 16.98
C SER A 333 -3.54 21.05 18.04
N GLY A 334 -2.58 20.17 17.77
CA GLY A 334 -2.16 19.12 18.69
C GLY A 334 -3.26 18.08 18.90
N PHE A 335 -3.66 17.38 17.82
CA PHE A 335 -4.70 16.34 17.88
C PHE A 335 -4.52 15.38 19.05
N PHE A 336 -3.30 14.85 19.26
CA PHE A 336 -2.98 13.91 20.35
C PHE A 336 -3.08 14.46 21.78
N PHE A 337 -3.33 15.76 21.92
CA PHE A 337 -3.50 16.44 23.20
C PHE A 337 -4.94 16.92 23.42
N GLN A 338 -5.88 16.49 22.57
CA GLN A 338 -7.29 16.84 22.67
C GLN A 338 -8.06 15.78 23.49
N PRO A 339 -9.17 16.16 24.16
CA PRO A 339 -9.96 15.22 24.94
C PRO A 339 -10.45 14.01 24.14
N GLY A 340 -10.36 12.81 24.73
CA GLY A 340 -10.76 11.55 24.11
C GLY A 340 -9.72 10.94 23.19
N THR A 341 -8.63 11.66 22.86
CA THR A 341 -7.58 11.13 21.99
C THR A 341 -6.65 10.15 22.67
N GLU A 342 -6.68 10.04 24.00
CA GLU A 342 -6.03 8.95 24.75
C GLU A 342 -6.50 7.56 24.29
N HIS A 343 -7.67 7.45 23.66
CA HIS A 343 -8.17 6.22 23.03
C HIS A 343 -7.63 5.98 21.61
N ILE A 344 -6.91 6.94 21.02
CA ILE A 344 -6.24 6.80 19.73
C ILE A 344 -4.75 6.56 19.97
N SER A 345 -4.27 5.39 19.60
CA SER A 345 -2.91 4.96 19.85
C SER A 345 -1.89 5.59 18.90
N ALA A 346 -2.27 5.73 17.63
CA ALA A 346 -1.41 6.33 16.61
C ALA A 346 -2.24 6.80 15.40
N VAL A 347 -1.60 7.58 14.54
CA VAL A 347 -2.07 7.90 13.19
C VAL A 347 -1.08 7.31 12.19
N LEU A 348 -1.58 6.45 11.30
CA LEU A 348 -0.81 5.87 10.19
C LEU A 348 -1.09 6.67 8.91
N PHE A 349 -0.05 6.97 8.14
CA PHE A 349 -0.13 7.76 6.90
C PHE A 349 0.76 7.16 5.81
N SER A 350 0.38 7.35 4.54
CA SER A 350 1.25 7.02 3.40
C SER A 350 1.38 8.20 2.43
N SER A 351 2.61 8.47 1.98
CA SER A 351 2.92 9.40 0.88
C SER A 351 2.84 8.75 -0.51
N SER A 352 2.59 7.43 -0.58
CA SER A 352 2.75 6.64 -1.80
C SER A 352 1.54 5.78 -2.15
N GLY A 353 0.59 5.56 -1.22
CA GLY A 353 -0.57 4.66 -1.30
C GLY A 353 -1.66 5.05 -2.31
N THR A 354 -1.29 5.13 -3.58
CA THR A 354 -2.15 5.44 -4.73
C THR A 354 -2.09 4.31 -5.76
N ILE A 355 -2.90 4.36 -6.82
CA ILE A 355 -2.84 3.40 -7.94
C ILE A 355 -1.42 3.30 -8.51
N SER A 356 -0.66 4.40 -8.54
CA SER A 356 0.72 4.40 -9.05
C SER A 356 1.61 3.43 -8.27
N LYS A 357 1.36 3.21 -6.97
CA LYS A 357 2.05 2.17 -6.19
C LYS A 357 1.75 0.79 -6.74
N PHE A 358 0.47 0.42 -6.87
CA PHE A 358 0.05 -0.84 -7.48
C PHE A 358 0.67 -1.02 -8.87
N ASN A 359 0.77 0.06 -9.64
CA ASN A 359 1.33 -0.02 -10.98
C ASN A 359 2.83 -0.32 -10.95
N ARG A 360 3.59 0.32 -10.05
CA ARG A 360 5.02 0.04 -9.87
C ARG A 360 5.27 -1.36 -9.34
N MET A 361 4.51 -1.79 -8.33
CA MET A 361 4.58 -3.15 -7.77
C MET A 361 4.29 -4.21 -8.84
N GLY A 362 3.33 -3.97 -9.72
CA GLY A 362 3.03 -4.88 -10.84
C GLY A 362 4.12 -4.85 -11.91
N ARG A 363 4.66 -3.66 -12.21
CA ARG A 363 5.69 -3.48 -13.23
C ARG A 363 6.99 -4.19 -12.84
N GLN A 364 7.43 -4.06 -11.59
CA GLN A 364 8.62 -4.77 -11.10
C GLN A 364 8.41 -6.29 -11.02
N ALA A 365 7.16 -6.76 -10.89
CA ALA A 365 6.78 -8.16 -11.01
C ALA A 365 6.66 -8.66 -12.48
N GLY A 366 7.09 -7.85 -13.45
CA GLY A 366 7.12 -8.22 -14.87
C GLY A 366 5.76 -8.14 -15.58
N PHE A 367 4.69 -7.67 -14.92
CA PHE A 367 3.46 -7.32 -15.64
C PHE A 367 3.72 -6.03 -16.41
N LYS A 368 3.68 -6.10 -17.75
CA LYS A 368 4.03 -4.95 -18.60
C LYS A 368 3.34 -5.00 -19.95
N VAL A 369 3.40 -3.86 -20.62
CA VAL A 369 3.09 -3.71 -22.04
C VAL A 369 4.36 -3.20 -22.71
N ASP A 370 4.82 -3.86 -23.77
CA ASP A 370 6.17 -3.68 -24.31
C ASP A 370 6.50 -2.24 -24.75
N ASN A 371 5.50 -1.44 -25.11
CA ASN A 371 5.68 -0.06 -25.57
C ASN A 371 5.47 1.00 -24.49
N ILE A 372 5.52 0.63 -23.21
CA ILE A 372 5.29 1.55 -22.09
C ILE A 372 6.49 1.52 -21.14
N ILE A 373 7.14 2.68 -20.98
CA ILE A 373 8.18 2.92 -19.98
C ILE A 373 7.54 3.59 -18.77
N MET A 374 7.84 3.06 -17.59
CA MET A 374 7.46 3.66 -16.32
C MET A 374 8.70 4.28 -15.67
N TYR A 375 8.64 5.55 -15.27
CA TYR A 375 9.77 6.27 -14.68
C TYR A 375 9.35 6.92 -13.37
N ARG A 376 10.01 6.58 -12.27
CA ARG A 376 9.74 7.14 -10.94
C ARG A 376 10.78 8.20 -10.63
N VAL A 377 10.34 9.39 -10.22
CA VAL A 377 11.20 10.46 -9.71
C VAL A 377 10.66 10.96 -8.38
N GLY A 378 11.54 11.37 -7.48
CA GLY A 378 11.11 11.86 -6.18
C GLY A 378 12.24 12.32 -5.28
N THR A 379 11.89 12.45 -4.01
CA THR A 379 12.83 12.74 -2.93
C THR A 379 12.67 11.72 -1.82
N CYS A 380 13.78 11.36 -1.18
CA CYS A 380 13.82 10.47 -0.03
C CYS A 380 14.59 11.10 1.13
N TYR A 381 14.41 10.52 2.31
CA TYR A 381 15.14 10.94 3.51
C TYR A 381 16.65 10.90 3.27
N ASN A 382 17.34 11.92 3.79
CA ASN A 382 18.79 11.99 3.74
C ASN A 382 19.32 11.72 5.16
N HIS A 383 19.92 10.53 5.34
CA HIS A 383 20.46 10.08 6.63
C HIS A 383 21.73 10.83 7.07
N ASN A 384 22.26 11.75 6.25
CA ASN A 384 23.30 12.66 6.71
C ASN A 384 22.73 13.59 7.81
N PRO A 385 23.27 13.59 9.03
CA PRO A 385 22.72 14.34 10.16
C PRO A 385 22.72 15.87 9.95
N ASN A 386 23.53 16.38 9.01
CA ASN A 386 23.60 17.79 8.66
C ASN A 386 22.80 18.12 7.38
N ALA A 387 22.03 17.18 6.83
CA ALA A 387 21.21 17.43 5.66
C ALA A 387 19.95 18.22 6.02
N TRP A 388 19.78 19.38 5.38
CA TRP A 388 18.55 20.15 5.44
C TRP A 388 17.62 19.90 4.24
N LEU A 389 18.16 19.32 3.15
CA LEU A 389 17.41 18.92 1.97
C LEU A 389 17.32 17.39 1.83
N PRO A 390 16.18 16.87 1.34
CA PRO A 390 16.06 15.46 1.04
C PRO A 390 16.95 15.08 -0.17
N LYS A 391 17.32 13.80 -0.25
CA LYS A 391 18.06 13.25 -1.39
C LYS A 391 17.11 13.07 -2.56
N LYS A 392 17.54 13.41 -3.78
CA LYS A 392 16.77 13.17 -5.00
C LYS A 392 17.02 11.75 -5.51
N PHE A 393 16.01 11.12 -6.09
CA PHE A 393 16.15 9.85 -6.80
C PHE A 393 15.33 9.85 -8.09
N ALA A 394 15.79 9.10 -9.09
CA ALA A 394 15.05 8.86 -10.31
C ALA A 394 15.50 7.54 -10.97
N TYR A 395 14.56 6.72 -11.43
CA TYR A 395 14.85 5.44 -12.08
C TYR A 395 13.70 4.93 -12.96
N ILE A 396 14.03 4.07 -13.92
CA ILE A 396 13.04 3.31 -14.69
C ILE A 396 12.51 2.18 -13.81
N VAL A 397 11.19 2.04 -13.72
CA VAL A 397 10.56 0.95 -12.96
C VAL A 397 10.54 -0.29 -13.84
N ASP A 398 11.31 -1.30 -13.44
CA ASP A 398 11.46 -2.57 -14.11
C ASP A 398 11.71 -3.72 -13.11
N GLU A 399 12.01 -4.90 -13.62
CA GLU A 399 12.20 -6.12 -12.85
C GLU A 399 13.45 -6.11 -11.96
N SER A 400 14.36 -5.13 -12.11
CA SER A 400 15.51 -4.94 -11.21
C SER A 400 15.16 -4.16 -9.94
N CYS A 401 13.99 -3.51 -9.90
CA CYS A 401 13.51 -2.78 -8.73
C CYS A 401 13.08 -3.71 -7.59
N CYS A 402 13.10 -3.17 -6.37
CA CYS A 402 12.75 -3.86 -5.13
C CYS A 402 11.86 -2.99 -4.22
N GLU A 403 10.97 -2.19 -4.80
CA GLU A 403 10.03 -1.37 -4.02
C GLU A 403 9.12 -2.27 -3.16
N THR A 404 8.93 -1.92 -1.88
CA THR A 404 8.03 -2.62 -0.94
C THR A 404 6.74 -1.84 -0.75
N TRP A 405 5.65 -2.46 -0.28
CA TRP A 405 4.42 -1.74 0.08
C TRP A 405 4.64 -0.73 1.20
N ALA A 406 5.54 -1.03 2.14
CA ALA A 406 5.91 -0.18 3.28
C ALA A 406 6.55 1.17 2.93
N GLU A 407 7.23 1.27 1.78
CA GLU A 407 7.90 2.51 1.38
C GLU A 407 6.97 3.73 1.37
N GLY A 408 7.30 4.73 2.20
CA GLY A 408 6.57 5.98 2.32
C GLY A 408 5.43 5.95 3.36
N ILE A 409 5.36 4.91 4.20
CA ILE A 409 4.42 4.83 5.32
C ILE A 409 5.07 5.39 6.59
N SER A 410 4.33 6.24 7.31
CA SER A 410 4.71 6.80 8.61
C SER A 410 3.66 6.45 9.66
N MET A 411 4.11 6.06 10.85
CA MET A 411 3.29 5.94 12.04
C MET A 411 3.66 7.01 13.06
N PHE A 412 2.70 7.89 13.34
CA PHE A 412 2.82 8.95 14.34
C PHE A 412 2.18 8.47 15.65
N HIS A 413 3.00 8.24 16.67
CA HIS A 413 2.55 7.67 17.94
C HIS A 413 1.96 8.75 18.85
N ASN A 414 0.80 8.45 19.45
CA ASN A 414 0.22 9.31 20.46
C ASN A 414 0.95 9.13 21.80
N PRO A 415 1.60 10.17 22.35
CA PRO A 415 2.30 10.07 23.63
C PRO A 415 1.36 9.80 24.83
N ASN A 416 0.06 10.04 24.69
CA ASN A 416 -0.95 9.87 25.74
C ASN A 416 -1.86 8.65 25.51
N ALA A 417 -1.48 7.73 24.62
CA ALA A 417 -2.29 6.54 24.32
C ALA A 417 -2.47 5.65 25.56
N LEU A 418 -3.72 5.27 25.87
CA LEU A 418 -4.03 4.25 26.89
C LEU A 418 -3.46 2.88 26.50
N TYR A 419 -3.48 2.56 25.21
CA TYR A 419 -2.95 1.32 24.66
C TYR A 419 -1.99 1.64 23.51
N PRO A 420 -0.69 1.84 23.76
CA PRO A 420 0.28 2.18 22.72
C PRO A 420 0.39 1.11 21.64
N VAL A 421 0.67 1.51 20.39
CA VAL A 421 0.87 0.57 19.29
C VAL A 421 2.20 -0.18 19.48
N PRO A 422 2.23 -1.52 19.47
CA PRO A 422 3.48 -2.27 19.49
C PRO A 422 4.23 -2.06 18.17
N LYS A 423 5.35 -1.33 18.21
CA LYS A 423 6.07 -0.92 17.00
C LYS A 423 6.64 -2.09 16.20
N GLU A 424 6.99 -3.17 16.89
CA GLU A 424 7.50 -4.43 16.34
C GLU A 424 6.52 -5.16 15.41
N LEU A 425 5.24 -4.75 15.39
CA LEU A 425 4.27 -5.24 14.42
C LEU A 425 4.40 -4.56 13.04
N PHE A 426 5.08 -3.43 12.97
CA PHE A 426 5.22 -2.61 11.77
C PHE A 426 6.69 -2.18 11.54
N PRO A 427 7.65 -3.11 11.54
CA PRO A 427 9.08 -2.80 11.55
C PRO A 427 9.60 -2.10 10.28
N SER A 428 8.90 -2.18 9.15
CA SER A 428 9.42 -1.72 7.85
C SER A 428 9.13 -0.25 7.54
N ILE A 429 8.45 0.47 8.44
CA ILE A 429 7.97 1.85 8.22
C ILE A 429 8.67 2.88 9.10
N ALA A 430 8.45 4.17 8.80
CA ALA A 430 8.94 5.23 9.67
C ALA A 430 8.06 5.35 10.93
N HIS A 431 8.68 5.46 12.09
CA HIS A 431 8.00 5.74 13.35
C HIS A 431 8.39 7.11 13.88
N HIS A 432 7.41 7.87 14.37
CA HIS A 432 7.61 9.20 14.90
C HIS A 432 7.02 9.28 16.31
N PHE A 433 7.82 9.74 17.27
CA PHE A 433 7.48 9.87 18.68
C PHE A 433 7.69 11.30 19.14
N PHE A 434 6.95 11.75 20.16
CA PHE A 434 7.15 13.04 20.79
C PHE A 434 7.69 12.86 22.21
N ASP A 435 8.87 13.40 22.49
CA ASP A 435 9.57 13.27 23.78
C ASP A 435 9.19 14.37 24.81
N GLY A 436 8.16 15.17 24.50
CA GLY A 436 7.75 16.34 25.27
C GLY A 436 8.38 17.66 24.79
N LYS A 437 9.47 17.60 24.02
CA LYS A 437 10.17 18.78 23.47
C LYS A 437 10.21 18.76 21.95
N LYS A 438 10.55 17.61 21.36
CA LYS A 438 10.75 17.42 19.93
C LYS A 438 10.21 16.08 19.45
N ILE A 439 10.15 15.93 18.13
CA ILE A 439 9.79 14.70 17.46
C ILE A 439 11.07 13.93 17.18
N ILE A 440 11.11 12.68 17.63
CA ILE A 440 12.16 11.71 17.34
C ILE A 440 11.61 10.76 16.28
N SER A 441 12.39 10.50 15.23
CA SER A 441 11.97 9.64 14.12
C SER A 441 12.93 8.48 13.93
N GLU A 442 12.40 7.28 13.83
CA GLU A 442 13.09 6.08 13.34
C GLU A 442 12.68 5.93 11.87
N ILE A 443 13.63 6.06 10.93
CA ILE A 443 13.34 6.13 9.49
C ILE A 443 14.10 5.01 8.77
N PRO A 444 13.43 4.23 7.89
CA PRO A 444 14.10 3.21 7.06
C PRO A 444 15.21 3.78 6.19
N GLU A 445 16.15 2.93 5.74
CA GLU A 445 17.27 3.32 4.88
C GLU A 445 16.79 4.09 3.63
N PHE A 446 15.79 3.55 2.94
CA PHE A 446 15.11 4.22 1.84
C PHE A 446 13.68 4.62 2.24
N PHE A 447 13.47 5.91 2.48
CA PHE A 447 12.15 6.45 2.81
C PHE A 447 11.75 7.58 1.84
N PRO A 448 10.87 7.31 0.85
CA PRO A 448 10.42 8.35 -0.08
C PRO A 448 9.47 9.33 0.62
N PHE A 449 9.85 10.60 0.67
CA PHE A 449 8.97 11.67 1.13
C PHE A 449 7.88 11.96 0.11
N SER A 450 8.24 11.93 -1.16
CA SER A 450 7.33 12.17 -2.27
C SER A 450 7.89 11.60 -3.56
N SER A 451 7.02 11.10 -4.43
CA SER A 451 7.41 10.67 -5.77
C SER A 451 6.27 10.76 -6.75
N ILE A 452 6.62 10.95 -8.02
CA ILE A 452 5.73 10.92 -9.17
C ILE A 452 6.17 9.77 -10.08
N THR A 453 5.20 9.12 -10.71
CA THR A 453 5.45 8.08 -11.70
C THR A 453 4.93 8.56 -13.04
N PHE A 454 5.83 8.63 -14.01
CA PHE A 454 5.53 8.95 -15.40
C PHE A 454 5.35 7.67 -16.21
N TYR A 455 4.43 7.73 -17.18
CA TYR A 455 4.15 6.64 -18.10
C TYR A 455 4.37 7.16 -19.52
N PHE A 456 5.41 6.67 -20.19
CA PHE A 456 5.77 7.08 -21.54
C PHE A 456 5.43 5.98 -22.53
N LYS A 457 4.62 6.30 -23.54
CA LYS A 457 4.33 5.40 -24.65
C LYS A 457 5.34 5.59 -25.77
N ILE A 458 6.12 4.56 -26.06
CA ILE A 458 7.05 4.56 -27.19
C ILE A 458 6.23 4.31 -28.46
N LYS A 459 6.24 5.27 -29.40
CA LYS A 459 5.76 5.01 -30.77
C LYS A 459 6.86 4.22 -31.47
N LYS A 460 6.55 3.02 -32.00
CA LYS A 460 7.45 2.37 -32.96
C LYS A 460 7.67 3.35 -34.10
N ARG A 461 8.93 3.69 -34.43
CA ARG A 461 9.24 4.34 -35.71
C ARG A 461 8.62 3.45 -36.78
N GLN A 462 7.71 3.99 -37.58
CA GLN A 462 7.38 3.34 -38.86
C GLN A 462 8.71 3.29 -39.61
N GLY A 463 9.21 2.08 -39.86
CA GLY A 463 10.44 1.89 -40.61
C GLY A 463 10.28 2.55 -41.98
N GLY A 464 11.25 3.38 -42.34
CA GLY A 464 11.51 3.74 -43.74
C GLY A 464 12.27 2.62 -44.43
#